data_AF-A0A318JLG4-F1
#
_entry.id   AF-A0A318JLG4-F1
#
_cell.length_a   1.000
_cell.length_b   1.000
_cell.length_c   1.000
_cell.angle_alpha   90.00
_cell.angle_beta   90.00
_cell.angle_gamma   90.00
#
_symmetry.space_group_name_H-M   'P 1'
#
loop_
_entity.id
_entity.type
_entity.pdbx_description
1 polymer ?
#
loop_
_entity_poly.entity_id
_entity_poly.type
_entity_poly.pdbx_seq_one_letter_code
_entity_poly.pdbx_strand_id
1 'polypeptide(L)'
;MPDNTSRTDGLLRYRIFLIVETSDGEDTLSFNAYGHVLPRIGEELELEGGDGELSVTVTNVDHWFHAGEDLDHPGVTVTGGLVGNPNQELVNRLINEPGALKAWHAPFPRLEAVDFTPKL
;
A
#
# COMPACT_ATOMS: atom_id res chain seq x y z
N MET A 1 -20.16 -26.71 -2.25
CA MET A 1 -19.50 -26.03 -1.11
C MET A 1 -19.01 -24.70 -1.66
N PRO A 2 -19.29 -23.55 -1.04
CA PRO A 2 -18.68 -22.31 -1.49
C PRO A 2 -17.20 -22.36 -1.08
N ASP A 3 -16.30 -22.35 -2.05
CA ASP A 3 -14.87 -22.20 -1.84
C ASP A 3 -14.62 -20.80 -1.27
N ASN A 4 -14.56 -20.71 0.06
CA ASN A 4 -14.28 -19.48 0.78
C ASN A 4 -12.77 -19.36 1.05
N THR A 5 -11.95 -19.58 0.02
CA THR A 5 -10.52 -19.24 0.09
C THR A 5 -10.40 -17.75 -0.18
N SER A 6 -10.42 -16.96 0.90
CA SER A 6 -9.86 -15.61 0.83
C SER A 6 -8.47 -15.73 0.21
N ARG A 7 -8.23 -15.08 -0.94
CA ARG A 7 -6.96 -15.15 -1.70
C ARG A 7 -5.74 -14.64 -0.90
N THR A 8 -5.95 -14.20 0.33
CA THR A 8 -4.97 -13.65 1.25
C THR A 8 -4.72 -14.51 2.49
N ASP A 9 -5.35 -15.69 2.60
CA ASP A 9 -5.11 -16.60 3.73
C ASP A 9 -3.65 -17.05 3.79
N GLY A 10 -3.05 -16.97 4.98
CA GLY A 10 -1.61 -17.21 5.20
C GLY A 10 -0.65 -16.13 4.68
N LEU A 11 -1.14 -14.99 4.17
CA LEU A 11 -0.30 -13.85 3.77
C LEU A 11 -0.12 -12.85 4.92
N LEU A 12 1.05 -12.22 4.96
CA LEU A 12 1.31 -11.08 5.83
C LEU A 12 0.67 -9.84 5.24
N ARG A 13 -0.15 -9.17 6.04
CA ARG A 13 -0.69 -7.85 5.74
C ARG A 13 0.24 -6.77 6.28
N TYR A 14 0.58 -5.80 5.44
CA TYR A 14 1.35 -4.62 5.82
C TYR A 14 0.80 -3.38 5.14
N ARG A 15 1.03 -2.20 5.72
CA ARG A 15 0.63 -0.92 5.16
C ARG A 15 1.80 -0.29 4.44
N ILE A 16 1.58 0.14 3.20
CA ILE A 16 2.54 0.90 2.41
C ILE A 16 2.17 2.38 2.51
N PHE A 17 3.16 3.21 2.83
CA PHE A 17 3.13 4.66 2.67
C PHE A 17 4.13 5.02 1.58
N LEU A 18 3.61 5.42 0.44
CA LEU A 18 4.39 5.84 -0.70
C LEU A 18 4.52 7.36 -0.66
N ILE A 19 5.74 7.82 -0.45
CA ILE A 19 6.11 9.23 -0.53
C ILE A 19 6.22 9.60 -2.01
N VAL A 20 5.49 10.63 -2.40
CA VAL A 20 5.45 11.14 -3.77
C VAL A 20 5.89 12.60 -3.78
N GLU A 21 6.97 12.90 -4.50
CA GLU A 21 7.33 14.27 -4.82
C GLU A 21 6.43 14.80 -5.95
N THR A 22 5.72 15.89 -5.68
CA THR A 22 4.86 16.61 -6.62
C THR A 22 5.39 18.03 -6.84
N SER A 23 4.82 18.77 -7.79
CA SER A 23 5.19 20.18 -8.01
C SER A 23 4.89 21.09 -6.81
N ASP A 24 3.94 20.69 -5.96
CA ASP A 24 3.47 21.49 -4.82
C ASP A 24 4.08 21.05 -3.48
N GLY A 25 4.95 20.04 -3.50
CA GLY A 25 5.61 19.48 -2.32
C GLY A 25 5.53 17.97 -2.26
N GLU A 26 5.59 17.43 -1.06
CA GLU A 26 5.49 15.98 -0.81
C GLU A 26 4.04 15.60 -0.50
N ASP A 27 3.56 14.54 -1.14
CA ASP A 27 2.27 13.90 -0.83
C ASP A 27 2.48 12.42 -0.47
N THR A 28 1.48 11.78 0.12
CA THR A 28 1.56 10.39 0.58
C THR A 28 0.37 9.57 0.11
N LEU A 29 0.65 8.50 -0.64
CA LEU A 29 -0.34 7.48 -0.98
C LEU A 29 -0.27 6.32 0.02
N SER A 30 -1.41 5.86 0.53
CA SER A 30 -1.48 4.84 1.58
C SER A 30 -2.47 3.72 1.24
N PHE A 31 -2.01 2.47 1.29
CA PHE A 31 -2.84 1.27 1.08
C PHE A 31 -2.23 0.07 1.82
N ASN A 32 -3.04 -0.95 2.08
CA ASN A 32 -2.53 -2.22 2.62
C ASN A 32 -2.18 -3.15 1.47
N ALA A 33 -1.12 -3.92 1.66
CA ALA A 33 -0.65 -4.94 0.74
C ALA A 33 -0.51 -6.28 1.47
N TYR A 34 -0.65 -7.36 0.71
CA TYR A 34 -0.55 -8.74 1.21
C TYR A 34 0.57 -9.48 0.48
N GLY A 35 1.50 -10.04 1.23
CA GLY A 35 2.66 -10.77 0.70
C GLY A 35 3.08 -11.95 1.56
N HIS A 36 3.89 -12.85 1.00
CA HIS A 36 4.42 -14.00 1.74
C HIS A 36 5.53 -13.62 2.72
N VAL A 37 6.21 -12.50 2.47
CA VAL A 37 7.31 -11.97 3.27
C VAL A 37 7.15 -10.46 3.38
N LEU A 38 7.72 -9.89 4.45
CA LEU A 38 7.81 -8.44 4.55
C LEU A 38 8.91 -7.92 3.62
N PRO A 39 8.64 -6.84 2.88
CA PRO A 39 9.67 -6.13 2.13
C PRO A 39 10.82 -5.70 3.02
N ARG A 40 12.02 -5.57 2.44
CA ARG A 40 13.22 -5.09 3.13
C ARG A 40 13.65 -3.74 2.59
N ILE A 41 14.32 -2.96 3.43
CA ILE A 41 14.93 -1.69 3.01
C ILE A 41 15.87 -1.94 1.83
N GLY A 42 15.73 -1.13 0.78
CA GLY A 42 16.47 -1.23 -0.47
C GLY A 42 15.86 -2.18 -1.51
N GLU A 43 14.81 -2.94 -1.18
CA GLU A 43 14.06 -3.72 -2.18
C GLU A 43 13.19 -2.80 -3.04
N GLU A 44 13.00 -3.20 -4.30
CA GLU A 44 12.02 -2.60 -5.20
C GLU A 44 10.73 -3.43 -5.18
N LEU A 45 9.61 -2.76 -4.97
CA LEU A 45 8.28 -3.33 -5.02
C LEU A 45 7.61 -2.88 -6.31
N GLU A 46 7.24 -3.84 -7.14
CA GLU A 46 6.38 -3.61 -8.29
C GLU A 46 4.92 -3.82 -7.86
N LEU A 47 4.16 -2.74 -7.89
CA LEU A 47 2.77 -2.71 -7.46
C LEU A 47 1.90 -2.53 -8.69
N GLU A 48 1.32 -3.63 -9.14
CA GLU A 48 0.36 -3.63 -10.24
C GLU A 48 -1.01 -3.16 -9.74
N GLY A 49 -1.60 -2.21 -10.49
CA GLY A 49 -2.97 -1.77 -10.34
C GLY A 49 -3.69 -1.72 -11.68
N GLY A 50 -4.98 -1.34 -11.68
CA GLY A 50 -5.87 -1.51 -12.83
C GLY A 50 -5.35 -0.80 -14.09
N ASP A 51 -4.93 0.45 -13.92
CA ASP A 51 -4.51 1.33 -15.01
C ASP A 51 -3.00 1.61 -14.98
N GLY A 52 -2.20 0.63 -14.54
CA GLY A 52 -0.74 0.71 -14.59
C GLY A 52 -0.06 0.33 -13.29
N GLU A 53 1.27 0.41 -13.32
CA GLU A 53 2.17 -0.10 -12.30
C GLU A 53 2.90 1.04 -11.58
N LEU A 54 3.21 0.82 -10.30
CA LEU A 54 4.08 1.67 -9.51
C LEU A 54 5.30 0.86 -9.06
N SER A 55 6.50 1.31 -9.44
CA SER A 55 7.76 0.81 -8.86
C SER A 55 8.14 1.66 -7.65
N VAL A 56 8.39 1.01 -6.52
CA VAL A 56 8.65 1.67 -5.24
C VAL A 56 9.93 1.10 -4.62
N THR A 57 10.91 1.94 -4.31
CA THR A 57 12.04 1.52 -3.47
C THR A 57 11.64 1.67 -2.02
N VAL A 58 11.78 0.59 -1.25
CA VAL A 58 11.55 0.59 0.19
C VAL A 58 12.67 1.36 0.89
N THR A 59 12.33 2.42 1.60
CA THR A 59 13.26 3.27 2.34
C THR A 59 13.22 3.01 3.84
N ASN A 60 12.09 2.53 4.37
CA ASN A 60 11.94 2.19 5.77
C ASN A 60 10.95 1.05 5.99
N VAL A 61 11.16 0.28 7.05
CA VAL A 61 10.24 -0.77 7.51
C VAL A 61 10.12 -0.69 9.03
N ASP A 62 8.96 -0.27 9.51
CA ASP A 62 8.65 -0.15 10.93
C ASP A 62 7.70 -1.25 11.39
N HIS A 63 7.91 -1.70 12.63
CA HIS A 63 7.08 -2.70 13.28
C HIS A 63 6.55 -2.13 14.60
N TRP A 64 5.24 -2.19 14.81
CA TRP A 64 4.64 -1.89 16.11
C TRP A 64 3.91 -3.10 16.68
N PHE A 65 4.18 -3.37 17.95
CA PHE A 65 3.47 -4.39 18.73
C PHE A 65 2.68 -3.63 19.79
N HIS A 66 1.39 -3.39 19.57
CA HIS A 66 0.55 -2.88 20.64
C HIS A 66 0.32 -4.01 21.65
N ALA A 67 0.71 -3.79 22.91
CA ALA A 67 0.22 -4.60 24.02
C ALA A 67 -1.20 -4.13 24.36
N GLY A 68 -2.24 -4.79 23.83
CA GLY A 68 -3.65 -4.49 24.09
C GLY A 68 -4.61 -5.42 23.34
N GLU A 69 -5.86 -5.56 23.81
CA GLU A 69 -6.81 -6.64 23.49
C GLU A 69 -7.33 -6.73 22.02
N ASP A 70 -6.79 -5.95 21.07
CA ASP A 70 -7.10 -6.00 19.62
C ASP A 70 -5.94 -6.64 18.82
N LEU A 71 -5.29 -7.64 19.42
CA LEU A 71 -4.14 -8.37 18.88
C LEU A 71 -4.58 -9.45 17.87
N ASP A 72 -4.99 -9.07 16.67
CA ASP A 72 -4.97 -10.05 15.57
C ASP A 72 -3.80 -9.86 14.62
N HIS A 73 -3.23 -8.66 14.47
CA HIS A 73 -2.09 -8.48 13.55
C HIS A 73 -1.04 -7.47 14.05
N PRO A 74 0.25 -7.86 14.18
CA PRO A 74 1.33 -6.88 14.30
C PRO A 74 1.27 -6.00 13.05
N GLY A 75 1.12 -4.69 13.23
CA GLY A 75 1.11 -3.81 12.08
C GLY A 75 2.53 -3.55 11.60
N VAL A 76 2.71 -3.66 10.30
CA VAL A 76 3.97 -3.36 9.64
C VAL A 76 3.73 -2.20 8.70
N THR A 77 4.59 -1.20 8.81
CA THR A 77 4.58 -0.01 7.96
C THR A 77 5.80 -0.05 7.08
N VAL A 78 5.57 -0.01 5.78
CA VAL A 78 6.60 0.07 4.75
C VAL A 78 6.52 1.46 4.16
N THR A 79 7.61 2.21 4.23
CA THR A 79 7.74 3.49 3.55
C THR A 79 8.58 3.29 2.29
N GLY A 80 8.15 3.89 1.18
CA GLY A 80 8.94 3.86 -0.04
C GLY A 80 8.79 5.13 -0.86
N GLY A 81 9.71 5.31 -1.80
CA GLY A 81 9.69 6.37 -2.80
C GLY A 81 9.51 5.78 -4.21
N LEU A 82 8.89 6.55 -5.10
CA LEU A 82 8.74 6.17 -6.50
C LEU A 82 10.11 6.03 -7.18
N VAL A 83 10.25 5.01 -8.04
CA VAL A 83 11.47 4.74 -8.80
C VAL A 83 11.30 5.18 -10.26
N GLY A 84 12.36 5.76 -10.83
CA GLY A 84 12.44 6.11 -12.25
C GLY A 84 11.63 7.36 -12.62
N ASN A 85 11.12 7.40 -13.86
CA ASN A 85 10.13 8.38 -14.30
C ASN A 85 8.74 7.73 -14.12
N PRO A 86 8.13 7.80 -12.93
CA PRO A 86 6.83 7.20 -12.70
C PRO A 86 5.81 7.78 -13.69
N ASN A 87 4.77 7.02 -13.99
CA ASN A 87 3.66 7.55 -14.77
C ASN A 87 3.00 8.70 -13.98
N GLN A 88 3.47 9.93 -14.22
CA GLN A 88 3.05 11.12 -13.48
C GLN A 88 1.56 11.36 -13.60
N GLU A 89 0.94 10.98 -14.72
CA GLU A 89 -0.50 11.06 -14.89
C GLU A 89 -1.23 10.12 -13.93
N LEU A 90 -0.76 8.87 -13.80
CA LEU A 90 -1.28 7.92 -12.83
C LEU A 90 -1.09 8.45 -11.40
N VAL A 91 0.11 8.86 -11.05
CA VAL A 91 0.44 9.35 -9.70
C VAL A 91 -0.41 10.58 -9.33
N ASN A 92 -0.49 11.57 -10.20
CA ASN A 92 -1.30 12.77 -9.98
C ASN A 92 -2.78 12.41 -9.83
N ARG A 93 -3.28 11.45 -10.61
CA ARG A 93 -4.64 10.96 -10.50
C ARG A 93 -4.89 10.30 -9.15
N LEU A 94 -4.01 9.38 -8.72
CA LEU A 94 -4.14 8.67 -7.44
C LEU A 94 -4.16 9.63 -6.24
N ILE A 95 -3.44 10.73 -6.31
CA ILE A 95 -3.37 11.77 -5.28
C ILE A 95 -4.62 12.68 -5.32
N ASN A 96 -4.95 13.21 -6.49
CA ASN A 96 -5.88 14.33 -6.60
C ASN A 96 -7.34 13.89 -6.79
N GLU A 97 -7.60 12.69 -7.30
CA GLU A 97 -8.96 12.24 -7.59
C GLU A 97 -9.55 11.39 -6.44
N PRO A 98 -10.65 11.85 -5.81
CA PRO A 98 -11.32 11.09 -4.76
C PRO A 98 -11.75 9.70 -5.27
N GLY A 99 -11.26 8.66 -4.62
CA GLY A 99 -11.59 7.27 -4.96
C GLY A 99 -10.76 6.66 -6.09
N ALA A 100 -9.86 7.40 -6.74
CA ALA A 100 -8.98 6.84 -7.76
C ALA A 100 -8.05 5.77 -7.19
N LEU A 101 -7.49 5.97 -5.99
CA LEU A 101 -6.70 4.95 -5.31
C LEU A 101 -7.52 3.67 -5.10
N LYS A 102 -8.76 3.81 -4.63
CA LYS A 102 -9.69 2.70 -4.42
C LYS A 102 -9.97 1.93 -5.70
N ALA A 103 -10.22 2.64 -6.80
CA ALA A 103 -10.46 2.06 -8.11
C ALA A 103 -9.21 1.38 -8.68
N TRP A 104 -8.03 1.98 -8.48
CA TRP A 104 -6.77 1.46 -8.99
C TRP A 104 -6.41 0.11 -8.39
N HIS A 105 -6.56 -0.07 -7.08
CA HIS A 105 -6.23 -1.35 -6.46
C HIS A 105 -7.39 -2.36 -6.42
N ALA A 106 -8.63 -1.96 -6.73
CA ALA A 106 -9.81 -2.85 -6.68
C ALA A 106 -9.69 -4.16 -7.49
N PRO A 107 -9.03 -4.18 -8.67
CA PRO A 107 -8.82 -5.42 -9.41
C PRO A 107 -7.78 -6.37 -8.77
N PHE A 108 -7.00 -5.89 -7.80
CA PHE A 108 -5.83 -6.59 -7.27
C PHE A 108 -6.13 -7.15 -5.88
N PRO A 109 -6.31 -8.48 -5.75
CA PRO A 109 -6.73 -9.10 -4.49
C PRO A 109 -5.68 -9.03 -3.38
N ARG A 110 -4.45 -8.60 -3.71
CA ARG A 110 -3.35 -8.40 -2.75
C ARG A 110 -3.19 -6.96 -2.29
N LEU A 111 -4.07 -6.05 -2.73
CA LEU A 111 -4.07 -4.65 -2.34
C LEU A 111 -5.45 -4.28 -1.77
N GLU A 112 -5.46 -3.50 -0.70
CA GLU A 112 -6.67 -3.12 0.02
C GLU A 112 -6.61 -1.64 0.41
N ALA A 113 -7.69 -0.91 0.18
CA ALA A 113 -7.82 0.49 0.58
C ALA A 113 -7.67 0.62 2.10
N VAL A 114 -7.03 1.71 2.55
CA VAL A 114 -7.21 2.12 3.93
C VAL A 114 -8.49 2.95 3.99
N ASP A 115 -9.53 2.43 4.64
CA ASP A 115 -10.62 3.29 5.08
C ASP A 115 -10.07 4.24 6.15
N PHE A 116 -9.87 5.50 5.77
CA PHE A 116 -9.55 6.55 6.72
C PHE A 116 -10.84 6.87 7.49
N THR A 117 -11.12 6.13 8.56
CA THR A 117 -12.05 6.61 9.59
C THR A 117 -11.21 7.44 10.56
N PRO A 118 -11.16 8.79 10.44
CA PRO A 118 -10.58 9.59 11.50
C PRO A 118 -11.36 9.25 12.78
N LYS A 119 -10.67 8.74 13.81
CA LYS A 119 -11.26 8.67 15.14
C LYS A 119 -11.51 10.12 15.56
N LEU A 120 -12.79 10.49 15.64
CA LEU A 120 -13.27 11.71 16.30
C LEU A 120 -12.87 11.69 17.78
#